data_AF-A0A6J7CTT1-F1
#
_entry.id   AF-A0A6J7CTT1-F1
#
_cell.length_a   1.000
_cell.length_b   1.000
_cell.length_c   1.000
_cell.angle_alpha   90.00
_cell.angle_beta   90.00
_cell.angle_gamma   90.00
#
_symmetry.space_group_name_H-M   'P 1'
#
loop_
_entity.id
_entity.type
_entity.pdbx_description
1 polymer ?
#
loop_
_entity_poly.entity_id
_entity_poly.type
_entity_poly.pdbx_seq_one_letter_code
_entity_poly.pdbx_strand_id
1 'polypeptide(L)'
;MEGGYDVVATGHNLDDEAAVLFGNTLRWEIEYLARQLPVLPARPGFPKKVKPLVRLTEREMAAWCIVRNIDYIVEECPMAVGNRHLGYKNALNAIEEQSPGSKASFYLNFIERMAPLLSDHTGASHDELGECSRCGSPTPNEVCSFCLLVEKSSQHEAVPVEFMTKSGRKRGR
;
A
#
# COMPACT_ATOMS: atom_id res chain seq x y z
N MET A 1 5.25 3.73 -20.24
CA MET A 1 6.13 3.87 -19.05
C MET A 1 7.49 4.28 -19.57
N GLU A 2 8.07 5.36 -19.05
CA GLU A 2 9.45 5.72 -19.38
C GLU A 2 10.36 4.56 -18.93
N GLY A 3 11.11 3.98 -19.87
CA GLY A 3 11.93 2.78 -19.65
C GLY A 3 11.38 1.46 -20.20
N GLY A 4 10.17 1.43 -20.76
CA GLY A 4 9.67 0.26 -21.52
C GLY A 4 9.37 -0.99 -20.69
N TYR A 5 9.13 -0.86 -19.38
CA TYR A 5 8.82 -1.99 -18.50
C TYR A 5 7.39 -2.51 -18.66
N ASP A 6 7.23 -3.82 -18.65
CA ASP A 6 5.92 -4.49 -18.76
C ASP A 6 5.14 -4.53 -17.43
N VAL A 7 5.86 -4.59 -16.30
CA VAL A 7 5.28 -4.87 -14.97
C VAL A 7 6.01 -4.08 -13.88
N VAL A 8 5.25 -3.58 -12.91
CA VAL A 8 5.76 -3.02 -11.65
C VAL A 8 5.51 -4.00 -10.52
N ALA A 9 6.57 -4.50 -9.90
CA ALA A 9 6.50 -5.31 -8.69
C ALA A 9 6.69 -4.43 -7.45
N THR A 10 5.86 -4.62 -6.43
CA THR A 10 5.96 -3.88 -5.15
C THR A 10 6.17 -4.84 -3.98
N GLY A 11 6.78 -4.34 -2.91
CA GLY A 11 7.15 -5.12 -1.72
C GLY A 11 6.02 -5.38 -0.72
N HIS A 12 4.75 -5.09 -1.07
CA HIS A 12 3.62 -5.31 -0.17
C HIS A 12 3.52 -6.78 0.24
N ASN A 13 3.46 -7.00 1.55
CA ASN A 13 3.45 -8.31 2.17
C ASN A 13 2.06 -8.67 2.73
N LEU A 14 1.95 -9.81 3.41
CA LEU A 14 0.69 -10.28 4.00
C LEU A 14 0.12 -9.32 5.06
N ASP A 15 0.98 -8.76 5.92
CA ASP A 15 0.58 -7.84 6.99
C ASP A 15 0.06 -6.52 6.43
N ASP A 16 0.68 -6.00 5.36
CA ASP A 16 0.22 -4.81 4.64
C ASP A 16 -1.20 -5.01 4.09
N GLU A 17 -1.38 -6.08 3.31
CA GLU A 17 -2.66 -6.34 2.66
C GLU A 17 -3.75 -6.73 3.66
N ALA A 18 -3.42 -7.51 4.68
CA ALA A 18 -4.37 -7.84 5.75
C ALA A 18 -4.81 -6.58 6.50
N ALA A 19 -3.90 -5.64 6.79
CA ALA A 19 -4.24 -4.39 7.46
C ALA A 19 -5.09 -3.46 6.59
N VAL A 20 -4.80 -3.36 5.29
CA VAL A 20 -5.64 -2.62 4.32
C VAL A 20 -7.03 -3.25 4.23
N LEU A 21 -7.09 -4.58 4.08
CA LEU A 21 -8.34 -5.32 4.00
C LEU A 21 -9.18 -5.10 5.25
N PHE A 22 -8.57 -5.27 6.42
CA PHE A 22 -9.24 -5.09 7.70
C PHE A 22 -9.81 -3.66 7.85
N GLY A 23 -9.00 -2.64 7.53
CA GLY A 23 -9.44 -1.25 7.58
C GLY A 23 -10.62 -0.94 6.64
N ASN A 24 -10.59 -1.49 5.43
CA ASN A 24 -11.67 -1.32 4.44
C ASN A 24 -12.93 -2.09 4.84
N THR A 25 -12.79 -3.30 5.40
CA THR A 25 -13.92 -4.10 5.91
C THR A 25 -14.62 -3.41 7.08
N LEU A 26 -13.88 -2.84 8.03
CA LEU A 26 -14.47 -2.13 9.18
C LEU A 26 -15.35 -0.93 8.78
N ARG A 27 -15.09 -0.35 7.60
CA ARG A 27 -15.86 0.77 7.05
C ARG A 27 -16.76 0.39 5.88
N TRP A 28 -16.78 -0.88 5.49
CA TRP A 28 -17.49 -1.39 4.31
C TRP A 28 -17.21 -0.59 3.03
N GLU A 29 -15.93 -0.27 2.80
CA GLU A 29 -15.45 0.46 1.62
C GLU A 29 -15.45 -0.47 0.39
N ILE A 30 -16.63 -0.78 -0.14
CA ILE A 30 -16.83 -1.85 -1.14
C ILE A 30 -15.99 -1.66 -2.40
N GLU A 31 -15.88 -0.43 -2.92
CA GLU A 31 -15.06 -0.15 -4.10
C GLU A 31 -13.57 -0.43 -3.88
N TYR A 32 -13.06 -0.14 -2.67
CA TYR A 32 -11.68 -0.44 -2.30
C TYR A 32 -11.45 -1.92 -2.12
N LEU A 33 -12.41 -2.63 -1.50
CA LEU A 33 -12.38 -4.09 -1.39
C LEU A 33 -12.35 -4.74 -2.78
N ALA A 34 -13.21 -4.32 -3.70
CA ALA A 34 -13.28 -4.81 -5.08
C ALA A 34 -11.95 -4.67 -5.85
N ARG A 35 -11.13 -3.67 -5.49
CA ARG A 35 -9.85 -3.36 -6.15
C ARG A 35 -8.64 -3.97 -5.44
N GLN A 36 -8.81 -4.58 -4.27
CA GLN A 36 -7.70 -5.11 -3.49
C GLN A 36 -7.28 -6.51 -3.99
N LEU A 37 -6.44 -6.53 -5.02
CA LEU A 37 -5.95 -7.76 -5.66
C LEU A 37 -4.42 -7.82 -5.68
N PRO A 38 -3.82 -9.03 -5.63
CA PRO A 38 -2.37 -9.21 -5.72
C PRO A 38 -1.82 -8.95 -7.13
N VAL A 39 -2.68 -8.99 -8.14
CA VAL A 39 -2.36 -8.67 -9.54
C VAL A 39 -3.38 -7.67 -10.05
N LEU A 40 -2.89 -6.51 -10.51
CA LEU A 40 -3.68 -5.54 -11.24
C LEU A 40 -3.27 -5.61 -12.71
N PRO A 41 -4.19 -5.92 -13.64
CA PRO A 41 -3.87 -6.02 -15.06
C PRO A 41 -3.43 -4.66 -15.63
N ALA A 42 -2.66 -4.71 -16.71
CA ALA A 42 -2.32 -3.51 -17.46
C ALA A 42 -3.58 -2.90 -18.07
N ARG A 43 -3.59 -1.57 -18.17
CA ARG A 43 -4.65 -0.76 -18.79
C ARG A 43 -4.01 0.41 -19.54
N PRO A 44 -4.72 1.10 -20.45
CA PRO A 44 -4.18 2.29 -21.11
C PRO A 44 -3.56 3.28 -20.10
N GLY A 45 -2.27 3.57 -20.28
CA GLY A 45 -1.48 4.43 -19.39
C GLY A 45 -1.17 3.89 -17.98
N PHE A 46 -1.58 2.66 -17.63
CA PHE A 46 -1.25 2.00 -16.36
C PHE A 46 -0.54 0.65 -16.60
N PRO A 47 0.70 0.47 -16.13
CA PRO A 47 1.38 -0.82 -16.24
C PRO A 47 0.72 -1.85 -15.33
N LYS A 48 0.90 -3.14 -15.67
CA LYS A 48 0.52 -4.24 -14.78
C LYS A 48 1.24 -4.08 -13.44
N LYS A 49 0.53 -4.25 -12.33
CA LYS A 49 1.14 -4.24 -10.98
C LYS A 49 1.00 -5.59 -10.32
N VAL A 50 2.05 -6.03 -9.64
CA VAL A 50 2.06 -7.30 -8.90
C VAL A 50 2.62 -7.12 -7.49
N LYS A 51 2.10 -7.94 -6.55
CA LYS A 51 2.55 -8.01 -5.15
C LYS A 51 3.04 -9.44 -4.86
N PRO A 52 4.29 -9.81 -5.23
CA PRO A 52 4.75 -11.19 -5.15
C PRO A 52 4.86 -11.72 -3.71
N LEU A 53 5.06 -10.82 -2.74
CA LEU A 53 5.35 -11.14 -1.35
C LEU A 53 4.09 -11.22 -0.47
N VAL A 54 2.91 -11.11 -1.07
CA VAL A 54 1.63 -11.01 -0.36
C VAL A 54 1.26 -12.24 0.48
N ARG A 55 1.97 -13.36 0.30
CA ARG A 55 1.80 -14.59 1.07
C ARG A 55 2.78 -14.71 2.25
N LEU A 56 3.72 -13.78 2.38
CA LEU A 56 4.74 -13.77 3.42
C LEU A 56 4.43 -12.67 4.43
N THR A 57 4.58 -12.98 5.70
CA THR A 57 4.48 -12.00 6.78
C THR A 57 5.70 -11.08 6.83
N GLU A 58 5.54 -9.91 7.46
CA GLU A 58 6.68 -9.02 7.78
C GLU A 58 7.78 -9.74 8.55
N ARG A 59 7.38 -10.62 9.49
CA ARG A 59 8.31 -11.41 10.30
C ARG A 59 9.13 -12.38 9.45
N GLU A 60 8.50 -13.08 8.51
CA GLU A 60 9.19 -14.00 7.60
C GLU A 60 10.14 -13.25 6.65
N MET A 61 9.71 -12.08 6.14
CA MET A 61 10.55 -11.24 5.31
C MET A 61 11.76 -10.68 6.06
N ALA A 62 11.57 -10.18 7.29
CA ALA A 62 12.67 -9.71 8.13
C ALA A 62 13.66 -10.85 8.45
N ALA A 63 13.14 -12.04 8.78
CA ALA A 63 13.97 -13.23 9.00
C ALA A 63 14.77 -13.60 7.74
N TRP A 64 14.16 -13.52 6.56
CA TRP A 64 14.85 -13.76 5.29
C TRP A 64 15.98 -12.76 5.04
N CYS A 65 15.75 -11.46 5.26
CA CYS A 65 16.79 -10.45 5.14
C CYS A 65 17.98 -10.73 6.06
N ILE A 66 17.73 -11.12 7.32
CA ILE A 66 18.78 -11.48 8.28
C ILE A 66 19.58 -12.69 7.79
N VAL A 67 18.91 -13.79 7.41
CA VAL A 67 19.56 -15.02 6.94
C VAL A 67 20.37 -14.80 5.66
N ARG A 68 19.91 -13.89 4.79
CA ARG A 68 20.56 -13.55 3.53
C ARG A 68 21.56 -12.41 3.64
N ASN A 69 21.72 -11.83 4.83
CA ASN A 69 22.57 -10.66 5.07
C ASN A 69 22.24 -9.50 4.10
N ILE A 70 20.94 -9.21 3.96
CA ILE A 70 20.43 -8.08 3.19
C ILE A 70 20.17 -6.93 4.16
N ASP A 71 20.97 -5.87 4.06
CA ASP A 71 20.76 -4.65 4.83
C ASP A 71 19.53 -3.90 4.32
N TYR A 72 18.73 -3.39 5.26
CA TYR A 72 17.54 -2.61 4.97
C TYR A 72 17.32 -1.53 6.04
N ILE A 73 16.57 -0.49 5.68
CA ILE A 73 16.21 0.59 6.60
C ILE A 73 15.11 0.07 7.54
N VAL A 74 15.40 0.07 8.84
CA VAL A 74 14.47 -0.37 9.89
C VAL A 74 13.67 0.81 10.43
N GLU A 75 14.21 2.02 10.28
CA GLU A 75 13.57 3.26 10.70
C GLU A 75 12.31 3.53 9.89
N GLU A 76 11.19 3.59 10.59
CA GLU A 76 9.92 4.04 10.05
C GLU A 76 9.95 5.54 9.73
N CYS A 77 9.17 5.95 8.73
CA CYS A 77 9.01 7.35 8.40
C CYS A 77 8.45 8.13 9.61
N PRO A 78 9.06 9.25 10.05
CA PRO A 78 8.54 10.05 11.17
C PRO A 78 7.10 10.54 10.94
N MET A 79 6.73 10.75 9.67
CA MET A 79 5.39 11.18 9.28
C MET A 79 4.35 10.05 9.30
N ALA A 80 4.76 8.80 9.52
CA ALA A 80 3.85 7.66 9.64
C ALA A 80 3.25 7.51 11.05
N VAL A 81 3.70 8.31 12.03
CA VAL A 81 3.13 8.31 13.38
C VAL A 81 1.64 8.68 13.33
N GLY A 82 0.80 7.90 14.00
CA GLY A 82 -0.66 8.07 13.96
C GLY A 82 -1.34 7.42 12.75
N ASN A 83 -0.58 6.74 11.88
CA ASN A 83 -1.16 5.96 10.80
C ASN A 83 -2.03 4.82 11.35
N ARG A 84 -3.31 4.80 10.94
CA ARG A 84 -4.30 3.78 11.31
C ARG A 84 -3.85 2.36 10.98
N HIS A 85 -3.07 2.19 9.91
CA HIS A 85 -2.56 0.88 9.49
C HIS A 85 -1.65 0.25 10.54
N LEU A 86 -0.88 1.04 11.31
CA LEU A 86 -0.09 0.51 12.43
C LEU A 86 -1.00 -0.09 13.52
N GLY A 87 -2.12 0.59 13.82
CA GLY A 87 -3.13 0.08 14.74
C GLY A 87 -3.77 -1.22 14.26
N TYR A 88 -4.09 -1.31 12.96
CA TYR A 88 -4.65 -2.52 12.35
C TYR A 88 -3.65 -3.69 12.36
N LYS A 89 -2.38 -3.45 12.03
CA LYS A 89 -1.32 -4.48 12.12
C LYS A 89 -1.17 -5.00 13.55
N ASN A 90 -1.16 -4.11 14.55
CA ASN A 90 -1.09 -4.53 15.96
C ASN A 90 -2.28 -5.41 16.37
N ALA A 91 -3.50 -5.03 15.97
CA ALA A 91 -4.69 -5.83 16.26
C ALA A 91 -4.64 -7.21 15.59
N LEU A 92 -4.24 -7.26 14.31
CA LEU A 92 -4.09 -8.50 13.56
C LEU A 92 -2.98 -9.38 14.13
N ASN A 93 -1.87 -8.80 14.60
CA ASN A 93 -0.79 -9.54 15.25
C ASN A 93 -1.22 -10.14 16.58
N ALA A 94 -2.03 -9.43 17.38
CA ALA A 94 -2.58 -9.97 18.61
C ALA A 94 -3.55 -11.15 18.36
N ILE A 95 -4.29 -11.12 17.25
CA ILE A 95 -5.12 -12.24 16.81
C ILE A 95 -4.25 -13.40 16.32
N GLU A 96 -3.24 -13.12 15.49
CA GLU A 96 -2.31 -14.13 14.95
C GLU A 96 -1.57 -14.89 16.06
N GLU A 97 -1.19 -14.21 17.15
CA GLU A 97 -0.53 -14.81 18.31
C GLU A 97 -1.42 -15.85 19.02
N GLN A 98 -2.72 -15.57 19.10
CA GLN A 98 -3.70 -16.46 19.74
C GLN A 98 -4.22 -17.54 18.78
N SER A 99 -4.23 -17.26 17.48
CA SER A 99 -4.75 -18.12 16.42
C SER A 99 -3.86 -18.02 15.18
N PRO A 100 -2.77 -18.82 15.10
CA PRO A 100 -1.85 -18.80 13.97
C PRO A 100 -2.54 -19.11 12.64
N GLY A 101 -2.18 -18.38 11.59
CA GLY A 101 -2.77 -18.48 10.26
C GLY A 101 -3.99 -17.59 10.04
N SER A 102 -4.37 -16.75 11.02
CA SER A 102 -5.54 -15.87 10.91
C SER A 102 -5.37 -14.80 9.83
N LYS A 103 -4.20 -14.15 9.75
CA LYS A 103 -3.90 -13.16 8.71
C LYS A 103 -3.95 -13.78 7.31
N ALA A 104 -3.30 -14.95 7.15
CA ALA A 104 -3.29 -15.70 5.90
C ALA A 104 -4.71 -16.12 5.49
N SER A 105 -5.47 -16.70 6.42
CA SER A 105 -6.85 -17.11 6.17
C SER A 105 -7.73 -15.93 5.80
N PHE A 106 -7.62 -14.80 6.52
CA PHE A 106 -8.43 -13.62 6.25
C PHE A 106 -8.19 -13.07 4.84
N TYR A 107 -6.93 -12.84 4.47
CA TYR A 107 -6.60 -12.27 3.16
C TYR A 107 -6.80 -13.27 2.01
N LEU A 108 -6.33 -14.51 2.14
CA LEU A 108 -6.39 -15.49 1.04
C LEU A 108 -7.83 -15.95 0.78
N ASN A 109 -8.63 -16.17 1.83
CA ASN A 109 -10.05 -16.49 1.63
C ASN A 109 -10.82 -15.30 1.07
N PHE A 110 -10.44 -14.06 1.40
CA PHE A 110 -11.02 -12.89 0.75
C PHE A 110 -10.75 -12.91 -0.75
N ILE A 111 -9.50 -13.14 -1.18
CA ILE A 111 -9.14 -13.21 -2.60
C ILE A 111 -9.88 -14.36 -3.31
N GLU A 112 -9.95 -15.53 -2.70
CA GLU A 112 -10.56 -16.71 -3.32
C GLU A 112 -12.09 -16.62 -3.38
N ARG A 113 -12.74 -16.10 -2.32
CA ARG A 113 -14.18 -16.25 -2.12
C ARG A 113 -14.97 -14.95 -2.21
N MET A 114 -14.38 -13.83 -1.79
CA MET A 114 -15.10 -12.54 -1.69
C MET A 114 -14.79 -11.62 -2.86
N ALA A 115 -13.52 -11.49 -3.25
CA ALA A 115 -13.12 -10.61 -4.35
C ALA A 115 -13.86 -10.90 -5.67
N PRO A 116 -14.14 -12.17 -6.08
CA PRO A 116 -14.93 -12.44 -7.28
C PRO A 116 -16.36 -11.87 -7.21
N LEU A 117 -16.99 -11.91 -6.03
CA LEU A 117 -18.35 -11.40 -5.81
C LEU A 117 -18.41 -9.87 -5.85
N LEU A 118 -17.27 -9.20 -5.64
CA LEU A 118 -17.16 -7.74 -5.64
C LEU A 118 -16.67 -7.18 -6.99
N SER A 119 -16.40 -8.02 -7.98
CA SER A 119 -15.80 -7.62 -9.27
C SER A 119 -16.60 -6.53 -10.01
N ASP A 120 -17.93 -6.60 -9.95
CA ASP A 120 -18.83 -5.60 -10.54
C ASP A 120 -18.84 -4.25 -9.80
N HIS A 121 -18.31 -4.22 -8.57
CA HIS A 121 -18.24 -3.03 -7.72
C HIS A 121 -16.92 -2.28 -7.85
N THR A 122 -16.11 -2.60 -8.87
CA THR A 122 -14.84 -1.89 -9.12
C THR A 122 -15.03 -0.44 -9.58
N GLY A 123 -16.27 0.05 -9.65
CA GLY A 123 -16.67 1.39 -10.07
C GLY A 123 -16.75 1.51 -11.59
N ALA A 124 -17.86 2.04 -12.10
CA ALA A 124 -18.19 2.16 -13.52
C ALA A 124 -17.40 3.26 -14.28
N SER A 125 -16.13 3.51 -13.97
CA SER A 125 -15.35 4.63 -14.55
C SER A 125 -13.99 4.23 -15.13
N HIS A 126 -13.80 2.96 -15.47
CA HIS A 126 -12.53 2.50 -16.06
C HIS A 126 -12.43 2.76 -17.57
N ASP A 127 -13.55 3.00 -18.25
CA ASP A 127 -13.59 3.06 -19.72
C ASP A 127 -13.39 4.47 -20.31
N GLU A 128 -13.27 5.52 -19.48
CA GLU A 128 -13.18 6.92 -19.97
C GLU A 128 -12.17 7.78 -19.20
N LEU A 129 -11.00 7.23 -18.87
CA LEU A 129 -9.90 8.11 -18.44
C LEU A 129 -9.31 8.82 -19.67
N GLY A 130 -9.36 10.14 -19.66
CA GLY A 130 -8.64 10.98 -20.61
C GLY A 130 -7.15 11.08 -20.27
N GLU A 131 -6.42 11.84 -21.08
CA GLU A 131 -4.99 12.13 -20.85
C GLU A 131 -4.83 13.53 -20.26
N CYS A 132 -3.95 13.64 -19.26
CA CYS A 132 -3.61 14.92 -18.64
C CYS A 132 -2.98 15.87 -19.67
N SER A 133 -3.53 17.08 -19.82
CA SER A 133 -3.03 18.09 -20.77
C SER A 133 -1.59 18.54 -20.50
N ARG A 134 -1.05 18.30 -19.29
CA ARG A 134 0.32 18.68 -18.89
C ARG A 134 1.35 17.56 -19.03
N CYS A 135 0.98 16.32 -18.71
CA CYS A 135 1.94 15.21 -18.60
C CYS A 135 1.52 13.92 -19.32
N GLY A 136 0.35 13.89 -19.96
CA GLY A 136 -0.17 12.73 -20.68
C GLY A 136 -0.61 11.54 -19.80
N SER A 137 -0.41 11.60 -18.48
CA SER A 137 -0.87 10.52 -17.57
C SER A 137 -2.39 10.38 -17.56
N PRO A 138 -2.96 9.18 -17.38
CA PRO A 138 -4.40 8.99 -17.31
C PRO A 138 -5.05 9.75 -16.16
N THR A 139 -6.19 10.39 -16.41
CA THR A 139 -6.92 11.14 -15.40
C THR A 139 -8.39 11.36 -15.81
N PRO A 140 -9.32 11.45 -14.84
CA PRO A 140 -10.71 11.83 -15.13
C PRO A 140 -10.88 13.35 -15.31
N ASN A 141 -9.82 14.15 -15.11
CA ASN A 141 -9.84 15.61 -15.19
C ASN A 141 -8.96 16.10 -16.36
N GLU A 142 -9.04 17.38 -16.72
CA GLU A 142 -8.13 17.99 -17.70
C GLU A 142 -6.65 17.92 -17.25
N VAL A 143 -6.40 18.19 -15.96
CA VAL A 143 -5.08 18.10 -15.33
C VAL A 143 -5.12 17.10 -14.18
N CYS A 144 -4.17 16.16 -14.17
CA CYS A 144 -4.15 15.11 -13.15
C CYS A 144 -3.86 15.64 -11.74
N SER A 145 -4.35 14.95 -10.72
CA SER A 145 -4.17 15.33 -9.31
C SER A 145 -2.71 15.47 -8.90
N PHE A 146 -1.80 14.72 -9.54
CA PHE A 146 -0.36 14.85 -9.31
C PHE A 146 0.18 16.20 -9.79
N CYS A 147 -0.14 16.61 -11.02
CA CYS A 147 0.30 17.91 -11.56
C CYS A 147 -0.28 19.08 -10.76
N LEU A 148 -1.55 18.99 -10.33
CA LEU A 148 -2.18 20.00 -9.47
C LEU A 148 -1.49 20.08 -8.10
N LEU A 149 -1.13 18.93 -7.51
CA LEU A 149 -0.40 18.88 -6.25
C LEU A 149 0.98 19.53 -6.36
N VAL A 150 1.72 19.21 -7.42
CA VAL A 150 3.05 19.80 -7.67
C VAL A 150 2.95 21.32 -7.80
N GLU A 151 2.02 21.82 -8.62
CA GLU A 151 1.79 23.26 -8.78
C GLU A 151 1.50 23.93 -7.44
N LYS A 152 0.55 23.41 -6.66
CA LYS A 152 0.22 23.96 -5.34
C LYS A 152 1.43 23.91 -4.39
N SER A 153 2.16 22.80 -4.36
CA SER A 153 3.31 22.64 -3.47
C SER A 153 4.47 23.57 -3.85
N SER A 154 4.65 23.87 -5.14
CA SER A 154 5.73 24.73 -5.64
C SER A 154 5.57 26.21 -5.23
N GLN A 155 4.38 26.60 -4.77
CA GLN A 155 4.10 27.94 -4.24
C GLN A 155 4.55 28.12 -2.78
N HIS A 156 4.97 27.03 -2.12
CA HIS A 156 5.42 27.05 -0.74
C HIS A 156 6.91 26.77 -0.65
N GLU A 157 7.58 27.41 0.31
CA GLU A 157 8.96 27.11 0.63
C GLU A 157 9.07 25.70 1.22
N ALA A 158 10.01 24.91 0.71
CA ALA A 158 10.24 23.56 1.18
C ALA A 158 10.84 23.58 2.60
N VAL A 159 10.06 23.14 3.58
CA VAL A 159 10.52 22.99 4.96
C VAL A 159 11.06 21.57 5.15
N PRO A 160 12.33 21.38 5.54
CA PRO A 160 12.87 20.06 5.84
C PRO A 160 12.07 19.41 6.96
N VAL A 161 11.69 18.14 6.78
CA VAL A 161 11.19 17.33 7.89
C VAL A 161 12.37 17.07 8.81
N GLU A 162 12.34 17.66 10.01
CA GLU A 162 13.28 17.28 11.05
C GLU A 162 13.02 15.82 11.42
N PHE A 163 13.93 14.93 11.03
CA PHE A 163 13.93 13.55 11.48
C PHE A 163 14.19 13.57 12.99
N MET A 164 13.13 13.61 13.79
CA MET A 164 13.22 13.52 15.24
C MET A 164 13.69 12.12 15.63
N THR A 165 15.00 11.85 15.50
CA THR A 165 15.65 10.76 16.20
C THR A 165 15.47 11.04 17.69
N LYS A 166 14.68 10.22 18.38
CA LYS A 166 14.34 10.33 19.81
C LYS A 166 15.46 10.95 20.66
N SER A 167 15.41 12.27 20.87
CA SER A 167 16.12 12.93 21.97
C SER A 167 15.36 12.62 23.26
N GLY A 168 15.59 11.41 23.78
CA GLY A 168 15.06 10.95 25.06
C GLY A 168 15.96 9.92 25.76
N ARG A 169 17.16 9.67 25.26
CA ARG A 169 18.18 8.82 25.91
C ARG A 169 19.30 9.70 26.48
N LYS A 170 19.01 10.36 27.60
CA LYS A 170 19.94 10.96 28.57
C LYS A 170 19.21 10.89 29.92
N ARG A 171 19.67 10.32 31.02
CA ARG A 171 20.90 9.69 31.54
C ARG A 171 20.37 8.79 32.68
N GLY A 172 20.84 7.57 32.93
CA GLY A 172 22.16 7.39 33.53
C GLY A 172 22.24 7.97 34.94
N ARG A 173 21.36 7.55 35.87
CA ARG A 173 21.65 7.24 37.27
C ARG A 173 20.43 6.61 37.93
#